data_AF-A0A7K3GE23-F1
#
_entry.id   AF-A0A7K3GE23-F1
#
_cell.length_a   1.000
_cell.length_b   1.000
_cell.length_c   1.000
_cell.angle_alpha   90.00
_cell.angle_beta   90.00
_cell.angle_gamma   90.00
#
_symmetry.space_group_name_H-M   'P 1'
#
loop_
_entity.id
_entity.type
_entity.pdbx_description
1 polymer ?
#
loop_
_entity_poly.entity_id
_entity_poly.type
_entity_poly.pdbx_seq_one_letter_code
_entity_poly.pdbx_strand_id
1 'polypeptide(L)'
;MAVRRRSSRSSRPSRPERFVPDFDPDFGDRALTEARHDIVIGRWQGVRDLLAATGDDWARRTHRVRLLSHAAAGSSTVETWRGAEPGNPDAAVLRAATEVVRVFDAAIAAGRGAAVDRGRIDAAVDACRG
;
A
#
# COMPACT_ATOMS: atom_id res chain seq x y z
N MET A 1 54.15 23.18 -27.34
CA MET A 1 54.13 22.32 -26.14
C MET A 1 53.11 22.92 -25.16
N ALA A 2 51.97 22.27 -24.94
CA ALA A 2 50.98 22.70 -23.95
C ALA A 2 50.83 21.60 -22.88
N VAL A 3 51.20 21.92 -21.65
CA VAL A 3 51.20 21.01 -20.49
C VAL A 3 49.75 20.82 -20.01
N ARG A 4 49.23 19.59 -20.15
CA ARG A 4 47.97 19.17 -19.52
C ARG A 4 48.19 19.01 -18.02
N ARG A 5 47.60 19.89 -17.20
CA ARG A 5 47.45 19.64 -15.75
C ARG A 5 46.31 18.65 -15.55
N ARG A 6 46.66 17.42 -15.12
CA ARG A 6 45.71 16.37 -14.74
C ARG A 6 45.20 16.69 -13.33
N SER A 7 43.97 17.18 -13.23
CA SER A 7 43.32 17.42 -11.94
C SER A 7 43.04 16.09 -11.24
N SER A 8 43.81 15.80 -10.18
CA SER A 8 43.57 14.67 -9.29
C SER A 8 42.29 14.94 -8.48
N ARG A 9 41.17 14.31 -8.85
CA ARG A 9 39.99 14.23 -7.99
C ARG A 9 40.31 13.30 -6.82
N SER A 10 40.49 13.89 -5.64
CA SER A 10 40.48 13.17 -4.36
C SER A 10 39.13 12.50 -4.17
N SER A 11 39.05 11.19 -4.37
CA SER A 11 37.88 10.39 -4.01
C SER A 11 37.71 10.40 -2.49
N ARG A 12 36.64 11.02 -2.00
CA ARG A 12 36.24 10.91 -0.59
C ARG A 12 35.88 9.45 -0.30
N PRO A 13 36.29 8.88 0.85
CA PRO A 13 35.88 7.53 1.22
C PRO A 13 34.36 7.47 1.32
N SER A 14 33.76 6.49 0.65
CA SER A 14 32.34 6.17 0.72
C SER A 14 31.98 5.92 2.18
N ARG A 15 30.95 6.62 2.67
CA ARG A 15 30.40 6.39 4.00
C ARG A 15 29.96 4.92 4.07
N PRO A 16 30.31 4.16 5.12
CA PRO A 16 29.91 2.76 5.21
C PRO A 16 28.38 2.67 5.09
N GLU A 17 27.92 1.71 4.30
CA GLU A 17 26.49 1.45 4.13
C GLU A 17 25.86 1.25 5.51
N ARG A 18 24.79 2.02 5.77
CA ARG A 18 24.06 1.92 7.02
C ARG A 18 23.37 0.55 7.03
N PHE A 19 23.58 -0.25 8.07
CA PHE A 19 22.81 -1.48 8.28
C PHE A 19 21.32 -1.13 8.34
N VAL A 20 20.53 -1.73 7.44
CA VAL A 20 19.07 -1.65 7.42
C VAL A 20 18.56 -3.09 7.58
N PRO A 21 17.97 -3.44 8.74
CA PRO A 21 17.39 -4.77 8.91
C PRO A 21 16.22 -4.97 7.94
N ASP A 22 16.14 -6.15 7.37
CA ASP A 22 14.97 -6.59 6.60
C ASP A 22 13.94 -7.20 7.56
N PHE A 23 12.79 -6.55 7.67
CA PHE A 23 11.71 -6.98 8.57
C PHE A 23 10.59 -7.58 7.73
N ASP A 24 10.11 -8.76 8.12
CA ASP A 24 8.91 -9.35 7.52
C ASP A 24 7.68 -8.48 7.88
N PRO A 25 7.07 -7.80 6.90
CA PRO A 25 5.91 -6.95 7.16
C PRO A 25 4.68 -7.75 7.59
N ASP A 26 4.62 -9.04 7.26
CA ASP A 26 3.48 -9.91 7.56
C ASP A 26 3.61 -10.60 8.93
N PHE A 27 4.73 -10.42 9.64
CA PHE A 27 5.03 -11.04 10.95
C PHE A 27 4.78 -12.56 10.98
N GLY A 28 5.12 -13.27 9.90
CA GLY A 28 4.89 -14.70 9.73
C GLY A 28 3.45 -15.09 9.37
N ASP A 29 2.55 -14.14 9.13
CA ASP A 29 1.17 -14.40 8.70
C ASP A 29 1.12 -14.85 7.24
N ARG A 30 1.44 -16.12 7.01
CA ARG A 30 1.54 -16.73 5.68
C ARG A 30 0.27 -16.57 4.83
N ALA A 31 -0.90 -16.59 5.48
CA ALA A 31 -2.18 -16.41 4.81
C ALA A 31 -2.38 -14.95 4.33
N LEU A 32 -1.86 -13.97 5.08
CA LEU A 32 -1.80 -12.58 4.63
C LEU A 32 -0.84 -12.42 3.45
N THR A 33 0.35 -13.06 3.49
CA THR A 33 1.31 -13.03 2.38
C THR A 33 0.69 -13.52 1.07
N GLU A 34 -0.02 -14.66 1.11
CA GLU A 34 -0.71 -15.22 -0.04
C GLU A 34 -1.83 -14.29 -0.55
N ALA A 35 -2.68 -13.79 0.36
CA ALA A 35 -3.76 -12.87 0.01
C ALA A 35 -3.27 -11.55 -0.62
N ARG A 36 -2.11 -11.04 -0.20
CA ARG A 36 -1.47 -9.85 -0.80
C ARG A 36 -1.03 -10.09 -2.24
N HIS A 37 -0.57 -11.30 -2.58
CA HIS A 37 -0.26 -11.63 -3.97
C HIS A 37 -1.54 -11.80 -4.80
N ASP A 38 -2.54 -12.48 -4.26
CA ASP A 38 -3.82 -12.74 -4.93
C ASP A 38 -4.55 -11.44 -5.31
N ILE A 39 -4.62 -10.47 -4.37
CA ILE A 39 -5.36 -9.22 -4.62
C ILE A 39 -4.74 -8.37 -5.73
N VAL A 40 -3.40 -8.40 -5.87
CA VAL A 40 -2.67 -7.69 -6.92
C VAL A 40 -3.01 -8.24 -8.31
N ILE A 41 -3.27 -9.54 -8.41
CA ILE A 41 -3.62 -10.21 -9.67
C ILE A 41 -5.13 -10.37 -9.88
N GLY A 42 -5.96 -9.67 -9.11
CA GLY A 42 -7.43 -9.63 -9.29
C GLY A 42 -8.21 -10.70 -8.53
N ARG A 43 -7.57 -11.53 -7.71
CA ARG A 43 -8.21 -12.60 -6.94
C ARG A 43 -8.57 -12.10 -5.54
N TRP A 44 -9.85 -11.77 -5.33
CA TRP A 44 -10.32 -11.25 -4.04
C TRP A 44 -10.90 -12.30 -3.10
N GLN A 45 -11.22 -13.50 -3.58
CA GLN A 45 -11.87 -14.54 -2.77
C GLN A 45 -11.00 -14.98 -1.58
N GLY A 46 -9.69 -15.15 -1.79
CA GLY A 46 -8.76 -15.48 -0.70
C GLY A 46 -8.69 -14.37 0.37
N VAL A 47 -8.79 -13.10 -0.05
CA VAL A 47 -8.85 -11.95 0.86
C VAL A 47 -10.14 -11.94 1.67
N ARG A 48 -11.29 -12.21 1.01
CA ARG A 48 -12.59 -12.32 1.67
C ARG A 48 -12.55 -13.39 2.75
N ASP A 49 -12.08 -14.59 2.39
CA ASP A 49 -12.07 -15.74 3.30
C ASP A 49 -11.09 -15.49 4.46
N LEU A 50 -9.94 -14.84 4.20
CA LEU A 50 -8.97 -14.42 5.22
C LEU A 50 -9.59 -13.45 6.24
N LEU A 51 -10.26 -12.40 5.77
CA LEU A 51 -10.83 -11.37 6.64
C LEU A 51 -12.01 -11.90 7.45
N ALA A 52 -12.86 -12.74 6.83
CA ALA A 52 -13.93 -13.44 7.52
C ALA A 52 -13.39 -14.37 8.63
N ALA A 53 -12.35 -15.15 8.34
CA ALA A 53 -11.71 -16.04 9.32
C ALA A 53 -10.94 -15.29 10.43
N THR A 54 -10.64 -14.00 10.25
CA THR A 54 -9.99 -13.20 11.30
C THR A 54 -10.91 -12.95 12.49
N GLY A 55 -12.23 -12.92 12.25
CA GLY A 55 -13.23 -12.64 13.29
C GLY A 55 -12.96 -11.34 14.04
N ASP A 56 -13.13 -11.39 15.36
CA ASP A 56 -13.05 -10.23 16.26
C ASP A 56 -11.62 -9.95 16.81
N ASP A 57 -10.58 -10.57 16.23
CA ASP A 57 -9.19 -10.15 16.52
C ASP A 57 -8.92 -8.81 15.84
N TRP A 58 -9.37 -7.74 16.48
CA TRP A 58 -9.33 -6.37 15.94
C TRP A 58 -7.91 -5.89 15.63
N ALA A 59 -6.92 -6.31 16.41
CA ALA A 59 -5.53 -5.95 16.19
C ALA A 59 -5.00 -6.58 14.90
N ARG A 60 -5.19 -7.90 14.76
CA ARG A 60 -4.80 -8.65 13.55
C ARG A 60 -5.58 -8.18 12.33
N ARG A 61 -6.88 -7.94 12.48
CA ARG A 61 -7.76 -7.45 11.42
C ARG A 61 -7.31 -6.10 10.89
N THR A 62 -7.02 -5.15 11.78
CA THR A 62 -6.50 -3.83 11.39
C THR A 62 -5.17 -3.94 10.66
N HIS A 63 -4.27 -4.80 11.14
CA HIS A 63 -2.98 -5.04 10.48
C HIS A 63 -3.15 -5.61 9.06
N ARG A 64 -3.96 -6.66 8.91
CA ARG A 64 -4.26 -7.29 7.62
C ARG A 64 -4.88 -6.29 6.63
N VAL A 65 -5.90 -5.53 7.06
CA VAL A 65 -6.55 -4.52 6.21
C VAL A 65 -5.55 -3.48 5.71
N ARG A 66 -4.65 -2.98 6.58
CA ARG A 66 -3.63 -1.99 6.19
C ARG A 66 -2.69 -2.50 5.10
N LEU A 67 -2.18 -3.74 5.24
CA LEU A 67 -1.28 -4.30 4.22
C LEU A 67 -2.02 -4.63 2.91
N LEU A 68 -3.25 -5.12 3.01
CA LEU A 68 -4.09 -5.41 1.85
C LEU A 68 -4.47 -4.12 1.10
N SER A 69 -4.76 -3.01 1.79
CA SER A 69 -5.08 -1.74 1.14
C SER A 69 -3.90 -1.19 0.34
N HIS A 70 -2.67 -1.34 0.84
CA HIS A 70 -1.47 -0.98 0.08
C HIS A 70 -1.26 -1.89 -1.13
N ALA A 71 -1.44 -3.20 -0.97
CA ALA A 71 -1.34 -4.15 -2.09
C ALA A 71 -2.39 -3.88 -3.18
N ALA A 72 -3.60 -3.49 -2.79
CA ALA A 72 -4.70 -3.21 -3.71
C ALA A 72 -4.60 -1.86 -4.43
N ALA A 73 -3.86 -0.90 -3.90
CA ALA A 73 -3.87 0.50 -4.33
C ALA A 73 -3.61 0.70 -5.83
N GLY A 74 -2.80 -0.17 -6.45
CA GLY A 74 -2.49 -0.14 -7.88
C GLY A 74 -3.45 -0.91 -8.80
N SER A 75 -4.53 -1.51 -8.29
CA SER A 75 -5.45 -2.39 -9.04
C SER A 75 -6.91 -1.97 -8.85
N SER A 76 -7.84 -2.47 -9.67
CA SER A 76 -9.29 -2.26 -9.47
C SER A 76 -9.98 -3.42 -8.71
N THR A 77 -9.20 -4.28 -8.05
CA THR A 77 -9.70 -5.55 -7.48
C THR A 77 -10.73 -5.32 -6.37
N VAL A 78 -10.54 -4.29 -5.53
CA VAL A 78 -11.44 -3.97 -4.41
C VAL A 78 -12.77 -3.42 -4.88
N GLU A 79 -12.80 -2.71 -6.01
CA GLU A 79 -14.02 -2.27 -6.69
C GLU A 79 -14.78 -3.48 -7.26
N THR A 80 -14.06 -4.41 -7.91
CA THR A 80 -14.65 -5.64 -8.43
C THR A 80 -15.28 -6.47 -7.30
N TRP A 81 -14.58 -6.63 -6.19
CA TRP A 81 -15.14 -7.32 -5.02
C TRP A 81 -16.35 -6.59 -4.44
N ARG A 82 -16.26 -5.26 -4.22
CA ARG A 82 -17.37 -4.46 -3.69
C ARG A 82 -18.61 -4.53 -4.59
N GLY A 83 -18.44 -4.60 -5.92
CA GLY A 83 -19.54 -4.79 -6.86
C GLY A 83 -20.14 -6.20 -6.82
N ALA A 84 -19.31 -7.23 -6.63
CA ALA A 84 -19.76 -8.62 -6.53
C ALA A 84 -20.49 -8.91 -5.20
N GLU A 85 -20.06 -8.27 -4.10
CA GLU A 85 -20.63 -8.46 -2.77
C GLU A 85 -20.92 -7.11 -2.06
N PRO A 86 -21.95 -6.35 -2.49
CA PRO A 86 -22.22 -5.01 -1.95
C PRO A 86 -22.52 -4.97 -0.45
N GLY A 87 -23.13 -6.04 0.08
CA GLY A 87 -23.47 -6.17 1.50
C GLY A 87 -22.31 -6.64 2.39
N ASN A 88 -21.14 -6.95 1.82
CA ASN A 88 -20.01 -7.43 2.61
C ASN A 88 -19.29 -6.25 3.29
N PRO A 89 -19.25 -6.21 4.64
CA PRO A 89 -18.59 -5.12 5.38
C PRO A 89 -17.07 -5.11 5.15
N ASP A 90 -16.45 -6.26 4.93
CA ASP A 90 -15.00 -6.38 4.72
C ASP A 90 -14.61 -5.77 3.39
N ALA A 91 -15.44 -5.98 2.36
CA ALA A 91 -15.30 -5.33 1.06
C ALA A 91 -15.44 -3.81 1.18
N ALA A 92 -16.38 -3.32 2.01
CA ALA A 92 -16.57 -1.89 2.29
C ALA A 92 -15.31 -1.26 2.90
N VAL A 93 -14.83 -1.87 3.98
CA VAL A 93 -13.70 -1.39 4.76
C VAL A 93 -12.42 -1.41 3.92
N LEU A 94 -12.18 -2.49 3.17
CA LEU A 94 -11.00 -2.57 2.33
C LEU A 94 -11.04 -1.56 1.18
N ARG A 95 -12.21 -1.32 0.58
CA ARG A 95 -12.40 -0.27 -0.44
C ARG A 95 -12.07 1.11 0.13
N ALA A 96 -12.64 1.46 1.29
CA ALA A 96 -12.38 2.72 1.97
C ALA A 96 -10.89 2.91 2.30
N ALA A 97 -10.26 1.90 2.90
CA ALA A 97 -8.83 1.93 3.23
C ALA A 97 -7.96 2.09 1.98
N THR A 98 -8.30 1.43 0.87
CA THR A 98 -7.56 1.53 -0.39
C THR A 98 -7.65 2.92 -1.01
N GLU A 99 -8.82 3.56 -0.95
CA GLU A 99 -8.97 4.95 -1.43
C GLU A 99 -8.15 5.94 -0.60
N VAL A 100 -8.12 5.77 0.72
CA VAL A 100 -7.25 6.57 1.59
C VAL A 100 -5.79 6.40 1.19
N VAL A 101 -5.32 5.16 0.99
CA VAL A 101 -3.95 4.90 0.51
C VAL A 101 -3.68 5.63 -0.81
N ARG A 102 -4.56 5.54 -1.80
CA ARG A 102 -4.38 6.20 -3.10
C ARG A 102 -4.31 7.72 -3.01
N VAL A 103 -5.10 8.33 -2.12
CA VAL A 103 -5.02 9.77 -1.82
C VAL A 103 -3.63 10.12 -1.28
N PHE A 104 -3.14 9.36 -0.29
CA PHE A 104 -1.83 9.61 0.31
C PHE A 104 -0.68 9.35 -0.65
N ASP A 105 -0.72 8.27 -1.43
CA ASP A 105 0.30 7.96 -2.43
C ASP A 105 0.40 9.08 -3.48
N ALA A 106 -0.74 9.61 -3.92
CA ALA A 106 -0.78 10.76 -4.83
C ALA A 106 -0.21 12.03 -4.18
N ALA A 107 -0.54 12.31 -2.93
CA ALA A 107 -0.02 13.46 -2.20
C ALA A 107 1.50 13.38 -1.99
N ILE A 108 2.00 12.19 -1.63
CA ILE A 108 3.44 11.92 -1.46
C ILE A 108 4.17 12.09 -2.79
N ALA A 109 3.62 11.55 -3.89
CA ALA A 109 4.20 11.68 -5.22
C ALA A 109 4.24 13.14 -5.71
N ALA A 110 3.21 13.93 -5.37
CA ALA A 110 3.16 15.36 -5.71
C ALA A 110 4.15 16.22 -4.91
N GLY A 111 4.55 15.75 -3.72
CA GLY A 111 5.50 16.44 -2.84
C GLY A 111 4.83 17.42 -1.87
N ARG A 112 5.61 17.87 -0.88
CA ARG A 112 5.09 18.72 0.21
C ARG A 112 4.58 20.06 -0.33
N GLY A 113 3.37 20.44 0.09
CA GLY A 113 2.72 21.70 -0.29
C GLY A 113 1.98 21.67 -1.63
N ALA A 114 2.06 20.56 -2.37
CA ALA A 114 1.24 20.39 -3.57
C ALA A 114 -0.24 20.20 -3.22
N ALA A 115 -1.13 20.75 -4.04
CA ALA A 115 -2.55 20.53 -3.91
C ALA A 115 -2.89 19.08 -4.26
N VAL A 116 -3.68 18.43 -3.39
CA VAL A 116 -4.28 17.12 -3.67
C VAL A 116 -5.62 17.37 -4.35
N ASP A 117 -5.93 16.57 -5.37
CA ASP A 117 -7.20 16.67 -6.08
C ASP A 117 -8.39 16.49 -5.12
N ARG A 118 -9.27 17.49 -5.07
CA ARG A 118 -10.42 17.49 -4.17
C ARG A 118 -11.43 16.40 -4.51
N GLY A 119 -11.63 16.12 -5.80
CA GLY A 119 -12.52 15.05 -6.24
C GLY A 119 -12.08 13.68 -5.72
N ARG A 120 -10.77 13.41 -5.69
CA ARG A 120 -10.21 12.19 -5.12
C ARG A 120 -10.38 12.12 -3.61
N ILE A 121 -10.25 13.24 -2.90
CA ILE A 121 -10.53 13.29 -1.45
C ILE A 121 -12.01 13.00 -1.19
N ASP A 122 -12.92 13.64 -1.93
CA ASP A 122 -14.36 13.47 -1.78
C ASP A 122 -14.76 12.01 -2.08
N ALA A 123 -14.20 11.39 -3.13
CA ALA A 123 -14.42 9.97 -3.42
C ALA A 123 -13.95 9.03 -2.31
N ALA A 124 -12.81 9.33 -1.67
CA ALA A 124 -12.34 8.58 -0.52
C ALA A 124 -13.25 8.76 0.71
N VAL A 125 -13.78 9.97 0.92
CA VAL A 125 -14.76 10.25 1.98
C VAL A 125 -16.05 9.47 1.75
N ASP A 126 -16.56 9.46 0.52
CA ASP A 126 -17.78 8.71 0.19
C ASP A 126 -17.59 7.20 0.37
N ALA A 127 -16.42 6.66 -0.02
CA ALA A 127 -16.09 5.26 0.25
C ALA A 127 -16.05 4.93 1.76
N CYS A 128 -15.66 5.87 2.62
CA CYS A 128 -15.67 5.70 4.07
C CYS A 128 -17.08 5.75 4.69
N ARG A 129 -18.06 6.32 4.00
CA ARG A 129 -19.43 6.52 4.52
C ARG A 129 -20.36 5.33 4.27
N GLY A 130 -19.99 4.43 3.35
CA GLY A 130 -20.72 3.19 3.07
C GLY A 130 -21.60 3.28 1.84
#